data_AF-A0A1H7YP16-F1
#
_entry.id   AF-A0A1H7YP16-F1
#
_cell.length_a   1.000
_cell.length_b   1.000
_cell.length_c   1.000
_cell.angle_alpha   90.00
_cell.angle_beta   90.00
_cell.angle_gamma   90.00
#
_symmetry.space_group_name_H-M   'P 1'
#
loop_
_entity.id
_entity.type
_entity.pdbx_description
1 polymer ?
#
loop_
_entity_poly.entity_id
_entity_poly.type
_entity_poly.pdbx_seq_one_letter_code
_entity_poly.pdbx_strand_id
1 'polypeptide(L)' 'MKKELMKHQWDFILYEENGIKTFNVAFYKSYFDFTREFKLQGDELNYDFEELKTLAEDIRNNYEKYKDREIKPE' A
#
# COMPACT_ATOMS: atom_id res chain seq x y z
N MET A 1 16.52 5.39 -3.80
CA MET A 1 16.59 4.88 -2.41
C MET A 1 15.23 5.14 -1.81
N LYS A 2 14.54 4.06 -1.45
CA LYS A 2 13.18 4.13 -0.95
C LYS A 2 13.16 4.64 0.49
N LYS A 3 12.47 5.75 0.74
CA LYS A 3 12.33 6.36 2.07
C LYS A 3 11.02 5.89 2.72
N GLU A 4 11.09 5.33 3.92
CA GLU A 4 9.89 5.07 4.74
C GLU A 4 9.34 6.40 5.27
N LEU A 5 8.08 6.70 4.96
CA LEU A 5 7.38 7.88 5.46
C LEU A 5 6.54 7.55 6.70
N MET A 6 5.92 6.37 6.70
CA MET A 6 4.96 5.95 7.72
C MET A 6 4.83 4.43 7.71
N LYS A 7 4.57 3.82 8.87
CA LYS A 7 4.25 2.40 8.97
C LYS A 7 3.17 2.11 9.99
N HIS A 8 2.34 1.14 9.68
CA HIS A 8 1.54 0.40 10.64
C HIS A 8 2.03 -1.05 10.65
N GLN A 9 2.55 -1.48 11.79
CA GLN A 9 3.11 -2.82 11.92
C GLN A 9 2.05 -3.88 11.57
N TRP A 10 2.46 -4.88 10.78
CA TRP A 10 1.61 -5.96 10.27
C TRP A 10 0.44 -5.55 9.35
N ASP A 11 0.39 -4.29 8.90
CA ASP A 11 -0.69 -3.80 8.04
C ASP A 11 -0.16 -3.11 6.78
N PHE A 12 0.55 -1.99 6.92
CA PHE A 12 1.12 -1.30 5.75
C PHE A 12 2.40 -0.52 6.04
N ILE A 13 3.12 -0.18 4.97
CA ILE A 13 4.22 0.78 4.98
C ILE A 13 4.05 1.74 3.80
N LEU A 14 4.10 3.04 4.07
CA LEU A 14 4.14 4.10 3.07
C LEU A 14 5.59 4.45 2.77
N TYR A 15 5.93 4.41 1.49
CA TYR A 15 7.24 4.73 0.98
C TYR A 15 7.19 5.90 0.01
N GLU A 16 8.34 6.55 -0.18
CA GLU A 16 8.58 7.53 -1.21
C GLU A 16 9.90 7.25 -1.94
N GLU A 17 9.86 7.23 -3.26
CA GLU A 17 11.03 7.13 -4.12
C GLU A 17 10.85 8.02 -5.35
N ASN A 18 11.80 8.93 -5.60
CA ASN A 18 11.78 9.85 -6.74
C ASN A 18 10.46 10.66 -6.88
N GLY A 19 9.86 11.06 -5.75
CA GLY A 19 8.59 11.79 -5.72
C GLY A 19 7.35 10.93 -5.95
N ILE A 20 7.51 9.61 -6.08
CA ILE A 20 6.42 8.65 -6.20
C ILE A 20 6.18 8.03 -4.82
N LYS A 21 4.95 8.16 -4.31
CA LYS A 21 4.52 7.46 -3.10
C LYS A 21 3.98 6.09 -3.44
N THR A 22 4.49 5.08 -2.74
CA THR A 22 4.03 3.71 -2.89
C THR A 22 3.59 3.14 -1.55
N PHE A 23 2.60 2.26 -1.61
CA PHE A 23 1.90 1.75 -0.45
C PHE A 23 2.03 0.24 -0.42
N ASN A 24 2.87 -0.25 0.49
CA ASN A 24 3.09 -1.68 0.70
C ASN A 24 2.05 -2.18 1.71
N VAL A 25 1.17 -3.08 1.30
CA VAL A 25 0.07 -3.62 2.10
C VAL A 25 0.33 -5.09 2.39
N ALA A 26 0.20 -5.47 3.65
CA ALA A 26 0.26 -6.85 4.11
C ALA A 26 -1.07 -7.55 3.85
N PHE A 27 -1.03 -8.76 3.30
CA PHE A 27 -2.16 -9.65 3.07
C PHE A 27 -1.99 -10.88 3.95
N TYR A 28 -2.86 -11.01 4.95
CA TYR A 28 -2.75 -12.02 6.01
C TYR A 28 -4.03 -12.89 6.18
N LYS A 29 -4.95 -12.82 5.21
CA LYS A 29 -6.14 -13.71 5.13
C LYS A 29 -5.93 -14.89 4.19
N SER A 30 -4.69 -15.30 3.97
CA SER A 30 -4.29 -16.36 3.03
C SER A 30 -3.51 -17.46 3.77
N TYR A 31 -3.20 -18.57 3.09
CA TYR A 31 -2.40 -19.65 3.68
C TYR A 31 -0.98 -19.18 4.07
N PHE A 32 -0.48 -18.11 3.44
CA PHE A 32 0.78 -17.45 3.78
C PHE A 32 0.59 -15.93 3.85
N ASP A 33 1.33 -15.29 4.75
CA ASP A 33 1.42 -13.83 4.77
C ASP A 33 2.32 -13.35 3.64
N PHE A 34 1.85 -12.38 2.87
CA PHE A 34 2.65 -11.73 1.83
C PHE A 34 2.35 -10.23 1.78
N THR A 35 3.22 -9.46 1.14
CA THR A 35 2.97 -8.03 0.90
C THR A 35 2.84 -7.76 -0.59
N ARG A 36 2.05 -6.75 -0.93
CA ARG A 36 1.93 -6.21 -2.30
C ARG A 36 2.07 -4.71 -2.24
N GLU A 37 2.63 -4.13 -3.30
CA GLU A 37 2.93 -2.71 -3.33
C GLU A 37 2.11 -2.00 -4.41
N PHE A 38 1.50 -0.88 -4.07
CA PHE A 38 0.61 -0.14 -4.95
C PHE A 38 1.06 1.31 -5.08
N LYS A 39 1.01 1.89 -6.29
CA LYS A 39 1.24 3.33 -6.48
C LYS A 39 0.04 4.11 -5.95
N LEU A 40 0.25 5.10 -5.07
CA LEU A 40 -0.81 6.04 -4.66
C LEU A 40 -1.10 7.06 -5.77
N GLN A 41 -2.35 7.52 -5.86
CA GLN A 41 -2.76 8.49 -6.88
C GLN A 41 -3.87 9.43 -6.38
N GLY A 42 -4.02 10.58 -7.03
CA GLY A 42 -5.08 11.54 -6.69
C GLY A 42 -5.02 11.97 -5.23
N ASP A 43 -6.16 11.94 -4.56
CA ASP A 43 -6.30 12.37 -3.16
C ASP A 43 -5.53 11.50 -2.17
N GLU A 44 -5.29 10.23 -2.51
CA GLU A 44 -4.56 9.28 -1.64
C GLU A 44 -3.13 9.73 -1.33
N LEU A 45 -2.54 10.58 -2.18
CA LEU A 45 -1.21 11.15 -1.96
C LEU A 45 -1.14 12.03 -0.70
N ASN A 46 -2.29 12.51 -0.22
CA ASN A 46 -2.42 13.38 0.94
C ASN A 46 -3.10 12.71 2.14
N TYR A 47 -3.41 11.41 2.04
CA TYR A 47 -4.08 10.68 3.13
C TYR A 47 -3.27 10.70 4.41
N ASP A 48 -3.98 10.87 5.52
CA ASP A 48 -3.43 10.71 6.85
C ASP A 48 -3.33 9.23 7.27
N PHE A 49 -2.90 8.98 8.51
CA PHE A 49 -2.69 7.62 9.01
C PHE A 49 -3.98 6.77 9.04
N GLU A 50 -5.13 7.34 9.43
CA GLU A 50 -6.39 6.59 9.54
C GLU A 50 -7.04 6.38 8.16
N GLU A 51 -6.89 7.34 7.25
CA GLU A 51 -7.27 7.17 5.85
C GLU A 51 -6.43 6.07 5.17
N LEU A 52 -5.13 6.00 5.45
CA LEU A 52 -4.26 4.94 4.95
C LEU A 52 -4.61 3.55 5.53
N LYS A 53 -5.01 3.45 6.80
CA LYS A 53 -5.55 2.21 7.38
C LYS A 53 -6.80 1.75 6.63
N THR A 54 -7.71 2.68 6.38
CA THR A 54 -8.95 2.40 5.63
C THR A 54 -8.63 1.94 4.21
N LEU A 55 -7.65 2.58 3.56
CA LEU A 55 -7.18 2.19 2.23
C LEU A 55 -6.54 0.79 2.22
N ALA A 56 -5.72 0.44 3.22
CA ALA A 56 -5.11 -0.88 3.33
C ALA A 56 -6.17 -1.99 3.47
N GLU A 57 -7.19 -1.76 4.28
CA GLU A 57 -8.33 -2.68 4.42
C GLU A 57 -9.14 -2.79 3.11
N ASP A 58 -9.39 -1.66 2.44
CA ASP A 58 -10.12 -1.66 1.16
C ASP A 58 -9.35 -2.39 0.06
N ILE A 59 -8.04 -2.17 -0.05
CA ILE A 59 -7.16 -2.89 -0.99
C ILE A 59 -7.20 -4.40 -0.73
N ARG A 60 -7.13 -4.82 0.54
CA ARG A 60 -7.20 -6.24 0.89
C ARG A 60 -8.52 -6.89 0.52
N ASN A 61 -9.63 -6.20 0.76
CA ASN A 61 -10.97 -6.75 0.52
C ASN A 61 -11.41 -6.59 -0.95
N ASN A 62 -10.86 -5.62 -1.68
CA ASN A 62 -11.26 -5.27 -3.05
C ASN A 62 -10.06 -5.22 -4.03
N TYR A 63 -9.13 -6.18 -3.92
CA TYR A 63 -7.87 -6.22 -4.70
C TYR A 63 -8.04 -5.98 -6.20
N GLU A 64 -9.08 -6.55 -6.83
CA GLU A 64 -9.32 -6.40 -8.27
C GLU A 64 -9.48 -4.94 -8.72
N LYS A 65 -9.93 -4.05 -7.83
CA LYS A 65 -10.04 -2.59 -8.08
C LYS A 65 -8.67 -1.91 -8.15
N TYR A 66 -7.66 -2.48 -7.52
CA TYR A 66 -6.34 -1.88 -7.32
C TYR A 66 -5.21 -2.58 -8.09
N LYS A 67 -5.47 -3.76 -8.67
CA LYS A 67 -4.45 -4.59 -9.34
C LYS A 67 -3.65 -3.87 -10.44
N ASP A 68 -4.26 -2.92 -11.15
CA ASP A 68 -3.59 -2.17 -12.23
C ASP A 68 -2.55 -1.17 -11.71
N ARG A 69 -2.58 -0.90 -10.41
CA ARG A 69 -1.64 -0.02 -9.69
C ARG A 69 -0.56 -0.80 -8.94
N GLU A 70 -0.65 -2.12 -8.92
CA GLU A 70 0.32 -2.98 -8.25
C GLU A 70 1.66 -2.92 -8.99
N ILE A 71 2.73 -2.66 -8.24
CA ILE A 71 4.11 -2.76 -8.72
C ILE A 71 4.49 -4.24 -8.67
N LYS A 72 4.58 -4.84 -9.85
CA LYS A 72 5.09 -6.22 -10.01
C LYS A 72 6.61 -6.17 -10.13
N PRO A 73 7.35 -7.04 -9.44
CA PRO A 73 8.76 -7.25 -9.75
C PRO A 73 8.87 -7.77 -11.20
N GLU A 74 9.81 -7.20 -11.97
CA GLU A 74 10.20 -7.70 -13.30
C GLU A 74 10.90 -9.06 -13.22
#